data_AF-A0A9W6WE48-F1
#
_entry.id   AF-A0A9W6WE48-F1
#
_cell.length_a   1.000
_cell.length_b   1.000
_cell.length_c   1.000
_cell.angle_alpha   90.00
_cell.angle_beta   90.00
_cell.angle_gamma   90.00
#
_symmetry.space_group_name_H-M   'P 1'
#
loop_
_entity.id
_entity.type
_entity.pdbx_description
1 polymer ?
#
loop_
_entity_poly.entity_id
_entity_poly.type
_entity_poly.pdbx_seq_one_letter_code
_entity_poly.pdbx_strand_id
1 'polypeptide(L)'
;MIKDEIDTVSIEFKTNDDKLHKIGLIYGKPPKQLNPTIPYKKEYTDTETETETGTGTGTDEDKNQDKNHDLKEWVLPILKSTQLTIEKIDLIFENIKSTSDLKQRPQRILLGIIDDDSSIVYYTIHDGVTKPRQS
;
A
#
# COMPACT_ATOMS: atom_id res chain seq x y z
N MET A 1 23.72 9.82 1.11
CA MET A 1 23.29 8.93 2.22
C MET A 1 21.78 9.11 2.35
N ILE A 2 21.00 8.30 1.62
CA ILE A 2 19.53 8.43 1.60
C ILE A 2 19.01 7.67 2.82
N LYS A 3 18.37 8.37 3.75
CA LYS A 3 17.64 7.75 4.85
C LYS A 3 16.32 7.25 4.26
N ASP A 4 16.23 5.94 4.00
CA ASP A 4 14.94 5.28 3.83
C ASP A 4 14.27 5.25 5.21
N GLU A 5 13.59 6.35 5.54
CA GLU A 5 12.89 6.51 6.81
C GLU A 5 11.63 5.63 6.78
N ILE A 6 11.67 4.55 7.57
CA ILE A 6 10.55 3.66 7.84
C ILE A 6 9.77 4.24 9.01
N ASP A 7 8.54 4.67 8.75
CA ASP A 7 7.67 5.20 9.79
C ASP A 7 6.80 4.07 10.33
N THR A 8 6.91 3.79 11.64
CA THR A 8 6.02 2.82 12.31
C THR A 8 4.89 3.57 12.99
N VAL A 9 3.66 3.23 12.64
CA VAL A 9 2.44 3.84 13.17
C VAL A 9 1.65 2.79 13.92
N SER A 10 1.34 3.03 15.19
CA SER A 10 0.43 2.17 15.94
C SER A 10 -0.98 2.74 15.88
N ILE A 11 -1.95 1.93 15.47
CA ILE A 11 -3.37 2.28 15.50
C ILE A 11 -4.07 1.44 16.56
N GLU A 12 -5.01 2.06 17.26
CA GLU A 12 -5.83 1.42 18.27
C GLU A 12 -7.30 1.65 17.93
N PHE A 13 -8.08 0.58 17.83
CA PHE A 13 -9.50 0.66 17.48
C PHE A 13 -10.30 -0.38 18.24
N LYS A 14 -11.60 -0.13 18.39
CA LYS A 14 -12.54 -1.07 19.00
C LYS A 14 -13.43 -1.68 17.93
N THR A 15 -13.67 -2.98 18.03
CA THR A 15 -14.66 -3.69 17.22
C THR A 15 -16.01 -3.77 17.95
N ASN A 16 -17.04 -4.29 17.29
CA ASN A 16 -18.38 -4.46 17.87
C ASN A 16 -18.44 -5.26 19.19
N ASP A 17 -17.43 -6.08 19.50
CA ASP A 17 -17.30 -6.79 20.77
C ASP A 17 -16.65 -5.94 21.88
N ASP A 18 -16.48 -4.63 21.65
CA ASP A 18 -15.89 -3.62 22.53
C ASP A 18 -14.43 -3.91 22.96
N LYS A 19 -13.79 -4.89 22.31
CA LYS A 19 -12.39 -5.22 22.53
C LYS A 19 -11.50 -4.19 21.85
N LEU A 20 -10.52 -3.69 22.61
CA LEU A 20 -9.48 -2.84 22.08
C LEU A 20 -8.47 -3.69 21.30
N HIS A 21 -8.34 -3.39 20.02
CA HIS A 21 -7.33 -3.96 19.13
C HIS A 21 -6.23 -2.93 18.89
N LYS A 22 -4.98 -3.38 18.99
CA LYS A 22 -3.79 -2.59 18.65
C LYS A 22 -3.06 -3.26 17.49
N ILE A 23 -2.82 -2.50 16.44
CA ILE A 23 -2.12 -2.98 15.23
C ILE A 23 -0.99 -2.02 14.91
N GLY A 24 0.19 -2.57 14.63
CA GLY A 24 1.31 -1.83 14.07
C GLY A 24 1.19 -1.79 12.54
N LEU A 25 1.30 -0.60 11.97
CA LEU A 25 1.41 -0.34 10.54
C LEU A 25 2.81 0.19 10.24
N ILE A 26 3.30 -0.12 9.05
CA ILE A 26 4.56 0.39 8.55
C ILE A 26 4.26 1.24 7.33
N TYR A 27 4.78 2.45 7.27
CA TYR A 27 4.73 3.30 6.09
C TYR A 27 6.13 3.46 5.52
N GLY A 28 6.37 2.91 4.33
CA GLY A 28 7.72 2.83 3.77
C GLY A 28 7.77 2.23 2.38
N LYS A 29 8.98 2.06 1.85
CA LYS A 29 9.17 1.41 0.54
C LYS A 29 8.81 -0.07 0.65
N PRO A 30 7.93 -0.58 -0.23
CA PRO A 30 7.60 -2.00 -0.21
C PRO A 30 8.83 -2.83 -0.63
N PRO A 31 8.89 -4.10 -0.19
CA PRO A 31 9.95 -5.01 -0.61
C PRO A 31 9.94 -5.19 -2.13
N LYS A 32 11.13 -5.40 -2.71
CA LYS A 32 11.28 -5.52 -4.15
C LYS A 32 10.50 -6.71 -4.70
N GLN A 33 9.50 -6.42 -5.53
CA GLN A 33 8.74 -7.45 -6.22
C GLN A 33 9.57 -7.93 -7.41
N LEU A 34 9.90 -9.23 -7.42
CA LEU A 34 10.66 -9.83 -8.53
C LEU A 34 9.83 -9.92 -9.83
N ASN A 35 8.50 -9.90 -9.73
CA ASN A 35 7.55 -9.84 -10.84
C ASN A 35 6.32 -9.02 -10.41
N PRO A 36 6.24 -7.71 -10.70
CA PRO A 36 5.07 -6.91 -10.36
C PRO A 36 3.92 -7.31 -11.28
N THR A 37 3.06 -8.22 -10.83
CA THR A 37 1.87 -8.68 -11.59
C THR A 37 0.90 -7.53 -11.87
N ILE A 38 0.98 -6.41 -11.15
CA ILE A 38 0.12 -5.24 -11.35
C ILE A 38 0.94 -3.96 -11.17
N PRO A 39 1.22 -3.19 -12.24
CA PRO A 39 1.70 -1.84 -12.07
C PRO A 39 0.61 -1.01 -11.41
N TYR A 40 0.85 -0.57 -10.18
CA TYR A 40 0.01 0.43 -9.54
C TYR A 40 0.19 1.77 -10.26
N LYS A 41 -0.79 2.16 -11.07
CA LYS A 41 -0.91 3.54 -11.56
C LYS A 41 -1.57 4.37 -10.46
N LYS A 42 -0.77 5.13 -9.72
CA LYS A 42 -1.31 6.17 -8.85
C LYS A 42 -1.74 7.32 -9.77
N GLU A 43 -3.04 7.44 -10.04
CA GLU A 43 -3.59 8.70 -10.56
C GLU A 43 -3.50 9.71 -9.41
N TYR A 44 -2.36 10.38 -9.33
CA TYR A 44 -2.30 11.67 -8.68
C TYR A 44 -3.10 12.62 -9.59
N THR A 45 -4.22 13.16 -9.12
CA THR A 45 -4.72 14.41 -9.67
C THR A 45 -3.73 15.48 -9.22
N ASP A 46 -2.63 15.59 -9.95
CA ASP A 46 -1.75 16.74 -9.86
C ASP A 46 -2.59 17.94 -10.27
N THR A 47 -2.81 18.86 -9.33
CA THR A 47 -3.08 20.24 -9.70
C THR A 47 -1.90 20.71 -10.54
N GLU A 48 -2.21 20.94 -11.82
CA GLU A 48 -1.34 21.39 -12.90
C GLU A 48 -0.21 22.32 -12.44
N THR A 49 1.03 21.93 -12.77
CA THR A 49 1.97 22.91 -13.32
C THR A 49 2.56 22.30 -14.58
N GLU A 50 2.12 22.86 -15.70
CA GLU A 50 2.51 22.54 -17.06
C GLU A 50 4.02 22.59 -17.24
N THR A 51 4.55 21.68 -18.07
CA THR A 51 5.27 22.08 -19.29
C THR A 51 5.58 20.84 -20.12
N GLU A 52 4.71 20.57 -21.09
CA GLU A 52 5.06 19.79 -22.26
C GLU A 52 5.95 20.65 -23.17
N THR A 53 7.13 20.16 -23.53
CA THR A 53 7.65 20.34 -24.90
C THR A 53 8.39 19.07 -25.29
N GLY A 54 7.71 18.26 -26.11
CA GLY A 54 8.33 17.12 -26.78
C GLY A 54 9.06 17.56 -28.04
N THR A 55 10.09 16.80 -28.44
CA THR A 55 10.44 16.61 -29.85
C THR A 55 11.33 15.37 -30.04
N GLY A 56 10.82 14.40 -30.80
CA GLY A 56 11.59 13.75 -31.87
C GLY A 56 12.40 12.47 -31.58
N THR A 57 11.81 11.33 -31.99
CA THR A 57 12.40 10.26 -32.82
C THR A 57 13.49 9.33 -32.27
N GLY A 58 13.19 8.02 -32.32
CA GLY A 58 14.18 6.96 -32.53
C GLY A 58 14.36 6.00 -31.35
N THR A 59 13.91 4.76 -31.54
CA THR A 59 14.43 3.49 -30.98
C THR A 59 15.04 3.55 -29.58
N ASP A 60 14.37 2.95 -28.60
CA ASP A 60 14.97 1.95 -27.71
C ASP A 60 13.89 1.38 -26.78
N GLU A 61 13.73 0.07 -26.89
CA GLU A 61 13.05 -0.80 -25.92
C GLU A 61 13.75 -0.64 -24.54
N ASP A 62 13.07 -0.96 -23.43
CA ASP A 62 13.62 -0.98 -22.04
C ASP A 62 13.69 0.31 -21.18
N LYS A 63 12.62 1.09 -20.99
CA LYS A 63 12.55 2.06 -19.86
C LYS A 63 11.18 2.26 -19.19
N ASN A 64 10.43 1.19 -18.90
CA ASN A 64 9.14 1.33 -18.19
C ASN A 64 8.91 0.34 -17.04
N GLN A 65 9.96 -0.08 -16.31
CA GLN A 65 9.78 -0.98 -15.16
C GLN A 65 10.10 -0.40 -13.77
N ASP A 66 10.80 0.73 -13.64
CA ASP A 66 11.35 1.11 -12.32
C ASP A 66 10.71 2.32 -11.61
N LYS A 67 9.64 2.93 -12.13
CA LYS A 67 9.05 4.13 -11.50
C LYS A 67 8.10 3.85 -10.32
N ASN A 68 7.73 2.59 -10.06
CA ASN A 68 6.81 2.26 -8.96
C ASN A 68 7.54 2.06 -7.62
N HIS A 69 8.86 1.82 -7.66
CA HIS A 69 9.63 1.39 -6.50
C HIS A 69 9.94 2.50 -5.48
N ASP A 70 9.75 3.76 -5.88
CA ASP A 70 9.94 4.93 -5.02
C ASP A 70 8.67 5.37 -4.29
N LEU A 71 7.52 4.75 -4.57
CA LEU A 71 6.27 5.08 -3.89
C LEU A 71 6.21 4.38 -2.53
N LYS A 72 6.07 5.17 -1.45
CA LYS A 72 5.79 4.65 -0.11
C LYS A 72 4.41 3.97 -0.08
N GLU A 73 4.32 2.84 0.61
CA GLU A 73 3.10 2.06 0.80
C GLU A 73 2.84 1.80 2.29
N TRP A 74 1.56 1.64 2.64
CA TRP A 74 1.15 1.14 3.95
C TRP A 74 1.24 -0.37 3.97
N VAL A 75 2.04 -0.92 4.88
CA VAL A 75 2.20 -2.34 5.11
C VAL A 75 1.55 -2.72 6.43
N LEU A 76 0.68 -3.73 6.38
CA LEU A 76 0.03 -4.34 7.52
C LEU A 76 0.69 -5.70 7.81
N PRO A 77 1.65 -5.77 8.73
CA PRO A 77 2.23 -7.04 9.16
C PRO A 77 1.25 -7.79 10.07
N ILE A 78 0.95 -9.06 9.74
CA ILE A 78 0.16 -9.96 10.59
C ILE A 78 0.78 -11.35 10.67
N LEU A 79 0.55 -12.05 11.77
CA LEU A 79 0.78 -13.49 11.85
C LEU A 79 -0.30 -14.24 11.05
N LYS A 80 0.05 -15.38 10.46
CA LYS A 80 -0.90 -16.26 9.75
C LYS A 80 -2.08 -16.72 10.61
N SER A 81 -1.90 -16.81 11.93
CA SER A 81 -2.95 -17.17 12.88
C SER A 81 -3.92 -16.02 13.20
N THR A 82 -3.64 -14.80 12.74
CA THR A 82 -4.47 -13.61 13.01
C THR A 82 -5.75 -13.63 12.18
N GLN A 83 -6.90 -13.60 12.84
CA GLN A 83 -8.19 -13.44 12.17
C GLN A 83 -8.41 -11.97 11.75
N LEU A 84 -8.28 -11.71 10.46
CA LEU A 84 -8.57 -10.42 9.84
C LEU A 84 -9.99 -10.45 9.23
N THR A 85 -10.93 -9.77 9.88
CA THR A 85 -12.31 -9.63 9.39
C THR A 85 -12.46 -8.40 8.52
N ILE A 86 -13.51 -8.34 7.69
CA ILE A 86 -13.80 -7.17 6.84
C ILE A 86 -13.97 -5.90 7.67
N GLU A 87 -14.68 -6.00 8.81
CA GLU A 87 -14.83 -4.88 9.77
C GLU A 87 -13.47 -4.34 10.23
N LYS A 88 -12.53 -5.22 10.61
CA LYS A 88 -11.19 -4.81 11.03
C LYS A 88 -10.43 -4.12 9.90
N ILE A 89 -10.55 -4.63 8.67
CA ILE A 89 -9.91 -4.01 7.50
C ILE A 89 -10.45 -2.60 7.31
N ASP A 90 -11.78 -2.42 7.33
CA ASP A 90 -12.41 -1.11 7.15
C ASP A 90 -11.96 -0.10 8.22
N LEU A 91 -11.90 -0.53 9.49
CA LEU A 91 -11.39 0.26 10.59
C LEU A 91 -9.92 0.64 10.40
N ILE A 92 -9.08 -0.25 9.87
CA ILE A 92 -7.67 0.05 9.58
C ILE A 92 -7.57 1.18 8.56
N PHE A 93 -8.34 1.12 7.46
CA PHE A 93 -8.34 2.19 6.45
C PHE A 93 -8.85 3.53 7.01
N GLU A 94 -9.90 3.55 7.84
CA GLU A 94 -10.38 4.79 8.49
C GLU A 94 -9.34 5.35 9.48
N ASN A 95 -8.63 4.48 10.20
CA ASN A 95 -7.56 4.91 11.10
C ASN A 95 -6.38 5.49 10.32
N ILE A 96 -5.98 4.87 9.20
CA ILE A 96 -4.93 5.44 8.34
C ILE A 96 -5.32 6.83 7.84
N LYS A 97 -6.57 7.01 7.40
CA LYS A 97 -7.09 8.33 7.00
C LYS A 97 -6.98 9.34 8.15
N SER A 98 -7.26 8.93 9.38
CA SER A 98 -7.27 9.81 10.55
C SER A 98 -5.87 10.12 11.09
N THR A 99 -4.93 9.17 10.99
CA THR A 99 -3.58 9.27 11.54
C THR A 99 -2.56 9.79 10.53
N SER A 100 -2.79 9.62 9.23
CA SER A 100 -1.86 10.09 8.20
C SER A 100 -1.92 11.62 8.04
N ASP A 101 -0.75 12.24 7.85
CA ASP A 101 -0.65 13.68 7.57
C ASP A 101 -1.41 14.10 6.30
N LEU A 102 -1.62 13.14 5.38
CA LEU A 102 -2.35 13.34 4.14
C LEU A 102 -3.87 13.41 4.34
N LYS A 103 -4.39 13.02 5.52
CA LYS A 103 -5.83 12.94 5.83
C LYS A 103 -6.67 12.21 4.77
N GLN A 104 -6.03 11.32 4.01
CA GLN A 104 -6.62 10.64 2.87
C GLN A 104 -6.66 9.14 3.15
N ARG A 105 -7.81 8.54 2.89
CA ARG A 105 -7.98 7.08 2.95
C ARG A 105 -7.19 6.46 1.80
N PRO A 106 -6.26 5.52 2.06
CA PRO A 106 -5.47 4.93 0.99
C PRO A 106 -6.37 4.03 0.12
N GLN A 107 -6.10 3.97 -1.19
CA GLN A 107 -6.86 3.09 -2.10
C GLN A 107 -6.51 1.60 -1.94
N ARG A 108 -5.34 1.32 -1.36
CA ARG A 108 -4.87 -0.03 -1.06
C ARG A 108 -3.84 -0.03 0.06
N ILE A 109 -3.68 -1.19 0.69
CA ILE A 109 -2.60 -1.51 1.63
C ILE A 109 -1.95 -2.84 1.23
N LEU A 110 -0.71 -3.06 1.66
CA LEU A 110 0.02 -4.30 1.47
C LEU A 110 -0.08 -5.14 2.75
N LEU A 111 -0.73 -6.30 2.70
CA LEU A 111 -0.78 -7.25 3.80
C LEU A 111 0.47 -8.14 3.76
N GLY A 112 1.31 -8.07 4.78
CA GLY A 112 2.44 -8.98 4.97
C GLY A 112 2.09 -10.07 5.97
N ILE A 113 1.82 -11.28 5.49
CA ILE A 113 1.52 -12.43 6.34
C ILE A 113 2.82 -13.15 6.66
N ILE A 114 3.16 -13.19 7.95
CA ILE A 114 4.33 -13.87 8.49
C ILE A 114 3.92 -15.28 8.90
N ASP A 115 4.61 -16.27 8.35
CA ASP A 115 4.45 -17.68 8.68
C ASP A 115 5.50 -18.15 9.72
N ASP A 116 5.30 -19.31 10.31
CA ASP A 116 6.20 -19.86 11.34
C ASP A 116 7.54 -20.39 10.79
N ASP A 117 7.58 -20.72 9.50
CA ASP A 117 8.77 -21.14 8.76
C ASP A 117 9.65 -19.95 8.29
N SER A 118 9.38 -18.74 8.79
CA SER A 118 10.03 -17.48 8.40
C SER A 118 9.72 -17.01 6.98
N SER A 119 8.74 -17.61 6.30
CA SER A 119 8.22 -17.09 5.04
C SER A 119 7.33 -15.88 5.27
N ILE A 120 7.35 -14.94 4.32
CA ILE A 120 6.43 -13.80 4.29
C ILE A 120 5.71 -13.78 2.95
N VAL A 121 4.38 -13.76 2.98
CA VAL A 121 3.54 -13.63 1.79
C VAL A 121 2.91 -12.26 1.77
N TYR A 122 3.03 -11.57 0.64
CA TYR A 122 2.44 -10.25 0.44
C TYR A 122 1.17 -10.33 -0.42
N TYR A 123 0.08 -9.74 0.08
CA TYR A 123 -1.17 -9.54 -0.66
C TYR A 123 -1.52 -8.06 -0.75
N THR A 124 -2.07 -7.63 -1.88
CA THR A 124 -2.67 -6.29 -1.99
C THR A 124 -4.13 -6.34 -1.56
N ILE A 125 -4.50 -5.49 -0.60
CA ILE A 125 -5.90 -5.28 -0.19
C ILE A 125 -6.34 -3.91 -0.70
N HIS A 126 -7.44 -3.86 -1.43
CA HIS A 126 -8.02 -2.61 -1.93
C HIS A 126 -9.12 -2.10 -0.99
N ASP A 127 -9.29 -0.78 -0.97
CA ASP A 127 -10.39 -0.13 -0.29
C ASP A 127 -11.70 -0.36 -1.06
N GLY A 128 -12.53 -1.28 -0.56
CA GLY A 128 -13.84 -1.65 -1.12
C GLY A 128 -13.83 -2.82 -2.12
N VAL A 129 -15.00 -3.11 -2.69
CA VAL A 129 -15.17 -4.16 -3.71
C VAL A 129 -14.71 -3.63 -5.06
N THR A 130 -13.54 -4.07 -5.51
CA THR A 130 -13.09 -3.78 -6.89
C THR A 130 -13.95 -4.56 -7.89
N LYS A 131 -14.35 -3.92 -9.00
CA LYS A 131 -15.10 -4.63 -10.06
C LYS A 131 -14.22 -5.76 -10.60
N PRO A 132 -14.67 -7.04 -10.59
CA PRO A 132 -13.94 -8.11 -11.23
C PRO A 132 -13.85 -7.80 -12.72
N ARG A 133 -12.62 -7.76 -13.26
CA ARG A 133 -12.44 -7.68 -14.71
C ARG A 133 -12.83 -9.03 -15.29
N GLN A 134 -13.96 -9.06 -15.98
CA GLN A 134 -14.27 -10.15 -16.90
C GLN A 134 -13.19 -10.12 -17.99
N SER A 135 -12.43 -11.20 -18.09
CA SER A 135 -11.51 -11.49 -19.19
C SER A 135 -12.28 -11.86 -20.45
#